data_AF-A0AAP0RYJ5-F1
#
_entry.id   AF-A0AAP0RYJ5-F1
#
_cell.length_a   1.000
_cell.length_b   1.000
_cell.length_c   1.000
_cell.angle_alpha   90.00
_cell.angle_beta   90.00
_cell.angle_gamma   90.00
#
_symmetry.space_group_name_H-M   'P 1'
#
loop_
_entity.id
_entity.type
_entity.pdbx_description
1 polymer ?
#
loop_
_entity_poly.entity_id
_entity_poly.type
_entity_poly.pdbx_seq_one_letter_code
_entity_poly.pdbx_strand_id
1 'polypeptide(L)'
;MSGLSESAPMVIEDIDSVFGDLDQIISGASSQAGSTSGNLSQSEADDAAAAPPSQEAINKAKAIFENCLPLDFKLLLHPCRRGLFLEAISTLISFSDLPSDKISALQRFRSDFPSLASSFQFSEKELEENQKLIDTKISLAEILKLHVTVYKTLKTKEELINEEIKKLQEELKLKEEEKKNIISKKLDLAKETKVKKVTLSKYNTESPSWMQKIKKAKDTSSHVISSWHNFKENFV
;
A
#
# COMPACT_ATOMS: atom_id res chain seq x y z
N MET A 1 -31.30 -12.94 -4.08
CA MET A 1 -30.16 -13.51 -3.35
C MET A 1 -28.99 -13.53 -4.33
N SER A 2 -28.19 -12.47 -4.33
CA SER A 2 -27.05 -12.32 -5.23
C SER A 2 -25.84 -13.01 -4.60
N GLY A 3 -25.31 -14.01 -5.28
CA GLY A 3 -24.08 -14.69 -4.89
C GLY A 3 -22.91 -13.73 -5.01
N LEU A 4 -22.26 -13.46 -3.88
CA LEU A 4 -20.94 -12.84 -3.84
C LEU A 4 -19.96 -13.84 -4.43
N SER A 5 -19.42 -13.53 -5.61
CA SER A 5 -18.24 -14.22 -6.15
C SER A 5 -17.07 -13.89 -5.23
N GLU A 6 -16.75 -14.84 -4.37
CA GLU A 6 -15.57 -14.85 -3.54
C GLU A 6 -14.36 -15.03 -4.47
N SER A 7 -13.67 -13.92 -4.73
CA SER A 7 -12.39 -13.92 -5.43
C SER A 7 -11.42 -14.80 -4.66
N ALA A 8 -10.93 -15.88 -5.29
CA ALA A 8 -9.89 -16.72 -4.72
C ALA A 8 -8.67 -15.87 -4.30
N PRO A 9 -8.02 -16.18 -3.16
CA PRO A 9 -6.83 -15.45 -2.73
C PRO A 9 -5.72 -15.64 -3.76
N MET A 10 -5.31 -14.55 -4.39
CA MET A 10 -4.16 -14.51 -5.27
C MET A 10 -2.91 -14.80 -4.42
N VAL A 11 -2.31 -15.98 -4.61
CA VAL A 11 -1.06 -16.36 -3.95
C VAL A 11 0.05 -15.53 -4.57
N ILE A 12 0.51 -14.52 -3.85
CA ILE A 12 1.68 -13.73 -4.22
C ILE A 12 2.89 -14.49 -3.67
N GLU A 13 3.62 -15.17 -4.55
CA GLU A 13 4.76 -16.04 -4.18
C GLU A 13 5.96 -15.25 -3.61
N ASP A 14 6.08 -13.96 -3.93
CA ASP A 14 7.11 -13.08 -3.37
C ASP A 14 6.62 -11.62 -3.29
N ILE A 15 6.13 -11.24 -2.12
CA ILE A 15 5.61 -9.89 -1.85
C ILE A 15 6.75 -8.85 -1.93
N ASP A 16 7.95 -9.20 -1.46
CA ASP A 16 9.12 -8.32 -1.49
C ASP A 16 9.52 -7.96 -2.92
N SER A 17 9.50 -8.94 -3.82
CA SER A 17 9.78 -8.75 -5.25
C SER A 17 8.79 -7.78 -5.91
N VAL A 18 7.48 -7.91 -5.62
CA VAL A 18 6.44 -7.03 -6.17
C VAL A 18 6.68 -5.56 -5.82
N PHE A 19 7.08 -5.26 -4.58
CA PHE A 19 7.35 -3.89 -4.16
C PHE A 19 8.76 -3.38 -4.55
N GLY A 20 9.72 -4.29 -4.78
CA GLY A 20 11.04 -3.97 -5.30
C GLY A 20 11.00 -3.44 -6.74
N ASP A 21 10.24 -4.10 -7.62
CA ASP A 21 10.12 -3.73 -9.03
C ASP A 21 9.39 -2.38 -9.23
N LEU A 22 8.50 -2.03 -8.30
CA LEU A 22 7.71 -0.80 -8.35
C LEU A 22 8.54 0.49 -8.22
N ASP A 23 9.61 0.49 -7.42
CA ASP A 23 10.49 1.67 -7.27
C ASP A 23 11.21 2.02 -8.60
N GLN A 24 11.50 1.02 -9.43
CA GLN A 24 12.15 1.20 -10.74
C GLN A 24 11.16 1.74 -11.80
N ILE A 25 9.92 1.24 -11.80
CA ILE A 25 8.87 1.64 -12.75
C ILE A 25 8.43 3.10 -12.51
N ILE A 26 8.29 3.51 -11.25
CA ILE A 26 7.91 4.89 -10.87
C ILE A 26 8.98 5.89 -11.34
N SER A 27 10.25 5.49 -11.38
CA SER A 27 11.38 6.35 -11.76
C SER A 27 11.53 6.56 -13.27
N GLY A 28 11.15 5.57 -14.10
CA GLY A 28 11.26 5.63 -15.57
C GLY A 28 10.14 6.40 -16.29
N ALA A 29 9.04 6.70 -15.59
CA ALA A 29 7.82 7.26 -16.19
C ALA A 29 7.93 8.74 -16.64
N SER A 30 9.01 9.46 -16.34
CA SER A 30 9.15 10.92 -16.53
C SER A 30 9.80 11.37 -17.85
N SER A 31 10.09 10.48 -18.80
CA SER A 31 10.86 10.87 -20.00
C SER A 31 10.41 10.16 -21.26
N GLN A 32 9.43 10.75 -21.98
CA GLN A 32 9.36 10.69 -23.45
C GLN A 32 8.17 11.49 -23.98
N ALA A 33 8.45 12.56 -24.73
CA ALA A 33 7.51 13.20 -25.64
C ALA A 33 8.04 12.98 -27.06
N GLY A 34 7.30 12.22 -27.86
CA GLY A 34 7.64 11.93 -29.26
C GLY A 34 6.65 12.63 -30.18
N SER A 35 7.16 13.56 -30.99
CA SER A 35 6.47 14.20 -32.10
C SER A 35 6.15 13.22 -33.21
N THR A 36 5.00 13.37 -33.86
CA THR A 36 4.79 12.85 -35.22
C THR A 36 3.99 13.83 -36.08
N SER A 37 4.56 14.01 -37.28
CA SER A 37 4.20 14.95 -38.33
C SER A 37 2.99 14.48 -39.14
N GLY A 38 2.10 15.42 -39.48
CA GLY A 38 0.95 15.19 -40.34
C GLY A 38 1.32 15.05 -41.82
N ASN A 39 0.40 14.46 -42.59
CA ASN A 39 0.42 14.47 -44.05
C ASN A 39 -0.98 14.81 -44.57
N LEU A 40 -1.08 15.88 -45.36
CA LEU A 40 -2.29 16.36 -46.02
C LEU A 40 -2.32 15.82 -47.46
N SER A 41 -3.40 15.14 -47.83
CA SER A 41 -3.70 14.78 -49.21
C SER A 41 -4.79 15.68 -49.77
N GLN A 42 -4.45 16.35 -50.85
CA GLN A 42 -5.22 17.33 -51.60
C GLN A 42 -6.18 16.63 -52.57
N SER A 43 -7.46 16.97 -52.57
CA SER A 43 -8.41 16.57 -53.61
C SER A 43 -9.09 17.79 -54.19
N GLU A 44 -8.97 17.96 -55.50
CA GLU A 44 -9.59 19.02 -56.31
C GLU A 44 -11.11 18.85 -56.37
N ALA A 45 -11.84 19.96 -56.30
CA ALA A 45 -13.28 20.02 -56.47
C ALA A 45 -13.63 20.66 -57.83
N ASP A 46 -14.48 19.96 -58.59
CA ASP A 46 -15.14 20.41 -59.82
C ASP A 46 -16.02 21.65 -59.57
N ASP A 47 -15.83 22.69 -60.38
CA ASP A 47 -16.65 23.92 -60.39
C ASP A 47 -17.65 23.86 -61.56
N ALA A 48 -18.92 23.58 -61.26
CA ALA A 48 -20.02 23.72 -62.21
C ALA A 48 -20.55 25.16 -62.19
N ALA A 49 -20.51 25.82 -63.35
CA ALA A 49 -20.93 27.21 -63.54
C ALA A 49 -22.42 27.42 -63.21
N ALA A 50 -22.69 28.08 -62.08
CA ALA A 50 -24.01 28.57 -61.68
C ALA A 50 -24.19 30.06 -62.03
N ALA A 51 -25.45 30.47 -62.27
CA ALA A 51 -25.81 31.85 -62.55
C ALA A 51 -25.34 32.81 -61.43
N PRO A 52 -25.05 34.09 -61.76
CA PRO A 52 -24.54 35.05 -60.78
C PRO A 52 -25.55 35.25 -59.62
N PRO A 53 -25.09 35.27 -58.36
CA PRO A 53 -25.95 35.39 -57.18
C PRO A 53 -26.62 36.77 -57.08
N SER A 54 -27.80 36.83 -56.45
CA SER A 54 -28.52 38.10 -56.22
C SER A 54 -27.84 38.97 -55.15
N GLN A 55 -28.08 40.30 -55.21
CA GLN A 55 -27.48 41.25 -54.24
C GLN A 55 -27.85 40.94 -52.78
N GLU A 56 -29.07 40.45 -52.55
CA GLU A 56 -29.53 40.04 -51.22
C GLU A 56 -28.78 38.80 -50.71
N ALA A 57 -28.54 37.81 -51.59
CA ALA A 57 -27.74 36.63 -51.27
C ALA A 57 -26.29 36.99 -50.94
N ILE A 58 -25.70 37.96 -51.66
CA ILE A 58 -24.35 38.47 -51.40
C ILE A 58 -24.27 39.16 -50.04
N ASN A 59 -25.22 40.02 -49.70
CA ASN A 59 -25.25 40.72 -48.40
C ASN A 59 -25.39 39.72 -47.23
N LYS A 60 -26.25 38.70 -47.40
CA LYS A 60 -26.41 37.63 -46.41
C LYS A 60 -25.14 36.79 -46.27
N ALA A 61 -24.49 36.44 -47.38
CA ALA A 61 -23.24 35.69 -47.37
C ALA A 61 -22.10 36.47 -46.68
N LYS A 62 -21.98 37.78 -46.92
CA LYS A 62 -21.02 38.65 -46.21
C LYS A 62 -21.27 38.65 -44.70
N ALA A 63 -22.52 38.86 -44.28
CA ALA A 63 -22.87 38.84 -42.86
C ALA A 63 -22.58 37.49 -42.19
N ILE A 64 -22.87 36.37 -42.86
CA ILE A 64 -22.53 35.04 -42.34
C ILE A 64 -21.01 34.85 -42.25
N PHE A 65 -20.28 35.23 -43.31
CA PHE A 65 -18.83 35.10 -43.38
C PHE A 65 -18.14 35.92 -42.26
N GLU A 66 -18.52 37.19 -42.09
CA GLU A 66 -18.00 38.08 -41.05
C GLU A 66 -18.34 37.57 -39.63
N ASN A 67 -19.52 36.97 -39.42
CA ASN A 67 -19.91 36.39 -38.14
C ASN A 67 -19.19 35.07 -37.83
N CYS A 68 -18.80 34.29 -38.84
CA CYS A 68 -18.13 33.01 -38.67
C CYS A 68 -16.60 33.13 -38.58
N LEU A 69 -16.00 34.14 -39.22
CA LEU A 69 -14.56 34.36 -39.24
C LEU A 69 -13.89 34.45 -37.84
N PRO A 70 -14.46 35.16 -36.84
CA PRO A 70 -13.84 35.29 -35.53
C PRO A 70 -14.08 34.08 -34.61
N LEU A 71 -14.85 33.07 -35.05
CA LEU A 71 -15.14 31.90 -34.22
C LEU A 71 -13.95 30.94 -34.18
N ASP A 72 -13.78 30.29 -33.03
CA ASP A 72 -12.87 29.15 -32.92
C ASP A 72 -13.25 28.06 -33.94
N PHE A 73 -12.24 27.39 -34.50
CA PHE A 73 -12.44 26.36 -35.52
C PHE A 73 -13.41 25.25 -35.03
N LYS A 74 -13.33 24.88 -33.75
CA LYS A 74 -14.26 23.94 -33.11
C LYS A 74 -15.73 24.38 -33.19
N LEU A 75 -15.99 25.67 -32.97
CA LEU A 75 -17.33 26.26 -33.06
C LEU A 75 -17.81 26.40 -34.51
N LEU A 76 -16.87 26.60 -35.44
CA LEU A 76 -17.13 26.66 -36.88
C LEU A 76 -17.55 25.30 -37.44
N LEU A 77 -17.03 24.20 -36.88
CA LEU A 77 -17.35 22.83 -37.28
C LEU A 77 -18.74 22.34 -36.86
N HIS A 78 -19.48 23.12 -36.06
CA HIS A 78 -20.86 22.77 -35.68
C HIS A 78 -21.73 22.56 -36.93
N PRO A 79 -22.54 21.48 -37.04
CA PRO A 79 -23.26 21.13 -38.27
C PRO A 79 -24.05 22.28 -38.88
N CYS A 80 -24.80 23.04 -38.06
CA CYS A 80 -25.59 24.18 -38.51
C CYS A 80 -24.75 25.36 -39.00
N ARG A 81 -23.53 25.56 -38.48
CA ARG A 81 -22.66 26.70 -38.82
C ARG A 81 -21.76 26.38 -40.00
N ARG A 82 -21.22 25.17 -40.03
CA ARG A 82 -20.40 24.64 -41.13
C ARG A 82 -21.11 24.76 -42.47
N GLY A 83 -22.37 24.32 -42.55
CA GLY A 83 -23.14 24.38 -43.79
C GLY A 83 -23.34 25.82 -44.26
N LEU A 84 -23.81 26.70 -43.37
CA LEU A 84 -24.04 28.12 -43.67
C LEU A 84 -22.74 28.83 -44.08
N PHE A 85 -21.61 28.50 -43.46
CA PHE A 85 -20.33 29.12 -43.76
C PHE A 85 -19.79 28.68 -45.13
N LEU A 86 -19.86 27.39 -45.46
CA LEU A 86 -19.43 26.89 -46.78
C LEU A 86 -20.33 27.41 -47.91
N GLU A 87 -21.64 27.55 -47.66
CA GLU A 87 -22.59 28.15 -48.59
C GLU A 87 -22.32 29.65 -48.80
N ALA A 88 -22.00 30.38 -47.71
CA ALA A 88 -21.59 31.77 -47.79
C ALA A 88 -20.28 31.93 -48.58
N ILE A 89 -19.28 31.08 -48.35
CA ILE A 89 -18.03 31.05 -49.13
C ILE A 89 -18.32 30.78 -50.61
N SER A 90 -19.18 29.82 -50.91
CA SER A 90 -19.57 29.48 -52.29
C SER A 90 -20.23 30.68 -52.99
N THR A 91 -21.12 31.37 -52.28
CA THR A 91 -21.81 32.58 -52.78
C THR A 91 -20.83 33.74 -53.01
N LEU A 92 -19.82 33.90 -52.14
CA LEU A 92 -18.78 34.92 -52.29
C LEU A 92 -17.79 34.59 -53.42
N ILE A 93 -17.47 33.31 -53.67
CA ILE A 93 -16.64 32.91 -54.81
C ILE A 93 -17.33 33.28 -56.14
N SER A 94 -18.65 33.08 -56.23
CA SER A 94 -19.44 33.41 -57.42
C SER A 94 -19.74 34.91 -57.60
N PHE A 95 -19.29 35.78 -56.68
CA PHE A 95 -19.48 37.22 -56.75
C PHE A 95 -18.33 37.90 -57.51
N SER A 96 -18.65 38.54 -58.65
CA SER A 96 -17.67 39.03 -59.63
C SER A 96 -16.83 40.24 -59.20
N ASP A 97 -17.21 40.98 -58.15
CA ASP A 97 -16.50 42.20 -57.73
C ASP A 97 -15.45 41.96 -56.63
N LEU A 98 -15.15 40.70 -56.28
CA LEU A 98 -14.05 40.39 -55.36
C LEU A 98 -12.70 40.40 -56.10
N PRO A 99 -11.65 40.96 -55.49
CA PRO A 99 -10.28 40.82 -55.98
C PRO A 99 -9.90 39.34 -56.21
N SER A 100 -9.20 39.05 -57.30
CA SER A 100 -8.85 37.69 -57.73
C SER A 100 -8.10 36.90 -56.65
N ASP A 101 -7.23 37.56 -55.88
CA ASP A 101 -6.49 36.98 -54.76
C ASP A 101 -7.43 36.48 -53.64
N LYS A 102 -8.49 37.23 -53.34
CA LYS A 102 -9.52 36.82 -52.36
C LYS A 102 -10.35 35.65 -52.86
N ILE A 103 -10.70 35.64 -54.14
CA ILE A 103 -11.44 34.52 -54.76
C ILE A 103 -10.60 33.24 -54.67
N SER A 104 -9.32 33.29 -55.06
CA SER A 104 -8.41 32.16 -54.97
C SER A 104 -8.23 31.65 -53.54
N ALA A 105 -8.13 32.56 -52.55
CA ALA A 105 -8.04 32.18 -51.14
C ALA A 105 -9.31 31.46 -50.64
N LEU A 106 -10.49 31.95 -51.02
CA LEU A 106 -11.77 31.32 -50.67
C LEU A 106 -11.95 29.95 -51.33
N GLN A 107 -11.57 29.80 -52.61
CA GLN A 107 -11.60 28.52 -53.32
C GLN A 107 -10.68 27.51 -52.64
N ARG A 108 -9.44 27.90 -52.33
CA ARG A 108 -8.47 27.04 -51.63
C ARG A 108 -9.00 26.60 -50.27
N PHE A 109 -9.47 27.56 -49.45
CA PHE A 109 -10.02 27.25 -48.14
C PHE A 109 -11.22 26.30 -48.24
N ARG A 110 -12.14 26.53 -49.19
CA ARG A 110 -13.30 25.65 -49.42
C ARG A 110 -12.88 24.23 -49.78
N SER A 111 -11.87 24.08 -50.63
CA SER A 111 -11.31 22.79 -51.04
C SER A 111 -10.63 22.06 -49.88
N ASP A 112 -9.86 22.78 -49.06
CA ASP A 112 -9.11 22.21 -47.94
C ASP A 112 -9.99 21.94 -46.70
N PHE A 113 -11.13 22.65 -46.58
CA PHE A 113 -11.97 22.63 -45.39
C PHE A 113 -12.40 21.23 -44.92
N PRO A 114 -12.85 20.29 -45.78
CA PRO A 114 -13.24 18.95 -45.34
C PRO A 114 -12.06 18.19 -44.71
N SER A 115 -10.87 18.30 -45.30
CA SER A 115 -9.66 17.67 -44.78
C SER A 115 -9.27 18.30 -43.43
N LEU A 116 -9.23 19.63 -43.35
CA LEU A 116 -8.94 20.35 -42.11
C LEU A 116 -9.94 20.02 -41.00
N ALA A 117 -11.23 19.93 -41.33
CA ALA A 117 -12.29 19.54 -40.40
C ALA A 117 -12.07 18.14 -39.83
N SER A 118 -11.79 17.16 -40.70
CA SER A 118 -11.53 15.78 -40.30
C SER A 118 -10.26 15.66 -39.47
N SER A 119 -9.16 16.30 -39.89
CA SER A 119 -7.90 16.30 -39.15
C SER A 119 -8.05 16.94 -37.77
N PHE A 120 -8.75 18.07 -37.67
CA PHE A 120 -8.99 18.73 -36.39
C PHE A 120 -9.84 17.88 -35.43
N GLN A 121 -10.92 17.27 -35.92
CA GLN A 121 -11.75 16.39 -35.09
C GLN A 121 -10.99 15.15 -34.61
N PHE A 122 -10.17 14.58 -35.48
CA PHE A 122 -9.31 13.44 -35.14
C PHE A 122 -8.26 13.85 -34.08
N SER A 123 -7.56 14.97 -34.27
CA SER A 123 -6.55 15.43 -33.34
C SER A 123 -7.13 15.82 -31.98
N GLU A 124 -8.30 16.46 -31.93
CA GLU A 124 -8.99 16.78 -30.68
C GLU A 124 -9.35 15.51 -29.90
N LYS A 125 -9.83 14.48 -30.62
CA LYS A 125 -10.17 13.19 -30.00
C LYS A 125 -8.93 12.47 -29.49
N GLU A 126 -7.86 12.40 -30.28
CA GLU A 126 -6.59 11.82 -29.84
C GLU A 126 -6.02 12.57 -28.64
N LEU A 127 -6.10 13.90 -28.62
CA LEU A 127 -5.65 14.70 -27.50
C LEU A 127 -6.46 14.36 -26.23
N GLU A 128 -7.79 14.29 -26.34
CA GLU A 128 -8.64 13.93 -25.21
C GLU A 128 -8.35 12.51 -24.69
N GLU A 129 -8.21 11.52 -25.59
CA GLU A 129 -7.93 10.13 -25.22
C GLU A 129 -6.53 9.99 -24.59
N ASN A 130 -5.51 10.60 -25.20
CA ASN A 130 -4.15 10.56 -24.67
C ASN A 130 -4.01 11.32 -23.35
N GLN A 131 -4.71 12.44 -23.19
CA GLN A 131 -4.72 13.16 -21.92
C GLN A 131 -5.32 12.29 -20.81
N LYS A 132 -6.43 11.58 -21.06
CA LYS A 132 -7.01 10.63 -20.09
C LYS A 132 -6.04 9.51 -19.73
N LEU A 133 -5.27 9.00 -20.70
CA LEU A 133 -4.24 7.98 -20.44
C LEU A 133 -3.09 8.53 -19.58
N ILE A 134 -2.65 9.76 -19.85
CA ILE A 134 -1.63 10.44 -19.04
C ILE A 134 -2.13 10.66 -17.61
N ASP A 135 -3.36 11.16 -17.44
CA ASP A 135 -3.96 11.39 -16.12
C ASP A 135 -4.10 10.08 -15.34
N THR A 136 -4.52 9.01 -16.02
CA THR A 136 -4.61 7.66 -15.44
C THR A 136 -3.24 7.15 -15.02
N LYS A 137 -2.20 7.33 -15.86
CA LYS A 137 -0.82 6.95 -15.54
C LYS A 137 -0.31 7.68 -14.31
N ILE A 138 -0.56 8.99 -14.20
CA ILE A 138 -0.15 9.80 -13.04
C ILE A 138 -0.86 9.29 -11.78
N SER A 139 -2.18 9.12 -11.83
CA SER A 139 -2.98 8.60 -10.71
C SER A 139 -2.51 7.22 -10.24
N LEU A 140 -2.24 6.30 -11.17
CA LEU A 140 -1.70 4.98 -10.84
C LEU A 140 -0.31 5.08 -10.19
N ALA A 141 0.58 5.94 -10.69
CA ALA A 141 1.90 6.14 -10.10
C ALA A 141 1.83 6.68 -8.67
N GLU A 142 0.91 7.60 -8.38
CA GLU A 142 0.69 8.13 -7.03
C GLU A 142 0.17 7.05 -6.06
N ILE A 143 -0.81 6.26 -6.50
CA ILE A 143 -1.36 5.14 -5.72
C ILE A 143 -0.25 4.12 -5.43
N LEU A 144 0.54 3.74 -6.44
CA LEU A 144 1.62 2.77 -6.27
C LEU A 144 2.70 3.29 -5.31
N LYS A 145 3.05 4.58 -5.37
CA LYS A 145 3.98 5.22 -4.44
C LYS A 145 3.47 5.16 -2.99
N LEU A 146 2.17 5.39 -2.79
CA LEU A 146 1.54 5.25 -1.48
C LEU A 146 1.64 3.80 -0.98
N HIS A 147 1.31 2.82 -1.84
CA HIS A 147 1.38 1.41 -1.49
C HIS A 147 2.80 0.98 -1.11
N VAL A 148 3.83 1.39 -1.87
CA VAL A 148 5.25 1.11 -1.53
C VAL A 148 5.60 1.69 -0.16
N THR A 149 5.14 2.90 0.16
CA THR A 149 5.41 3.54 1.46
C THR A 149 4.75 2.78 2.61
N VAL A 150 3.50 2.37 2.43
CA VAL A 150 2.76 1.56 3.41
C VAL A 150 3.45 0.22 3.60
N TYR A 151 3.85 -0.45 2.50
CA TYR A 151 4.54 -1.72 2.55
C TYR A 151 5.85 -1.64 3.34
N LYS A 152 6.72 -0.66 3.05
CA LYS A 152 7.97 -0.44 3.80
C LYS A 152 7.70 -0.28 5.30
N THR A 153 6.66 0.47 5.66
CA THR A 153 6.26 0.65 7.06
C THR A 153 5.80 -0.66 7.71
N LEU A 154 5.01 -1.46 7.01
CA LEU A 154 4.53 -2.76 7.50
C LEU A 154 5.68 -3.75 7.67
N LYS A 155 6.59 -3.82 6.69
CA LYS A 155 7.79 -4.67 6.75
C LYS A 155 8.64 -4.36 7.98
N THR A 156 8.93 -3.08 8.25
CA THR A 156 9.66 -2.69 9.47
C THR A 156 8.92 -3.09 10.75
N LYS A 157 7.59 -2.97 10.80
CA LYS A 157 6.81 -3.41 11.97
C LYS A 157 6.87 -4.91 12.16
N GLU A 158 6.80 -5.68 11.07
CA GLU A 158 6.93 -7.13 11.10
C GLU A 158 8.31 -7.56 11.64
N GLU A 159 9.39 -6.93 11.17
CA GLU A 159 10.75 -7.16 11.66
C GLU A 159 10.85 -6.91 13.18
N LEU A 160 10.30 -5.79 13.67
CA LEU A 160 10.28 -5.48 15.11
C LEU A 160 9.50 -6.50 15.94
N ILE A 161 8.34 -6.96 15.44
CA ILE A 161 7.54 -7.99 16.11
C ILE A 161 8.32 -9.30 16.17
N ASN A 162 9.00 -9.68 15.09
CA ASN A 162 9.82 -10.89 15.04
C ASN A 162 10.99 -10.83 16.03
N GLU A 163 11.63 -9.67 16.19
CA GLU A 163 12.66 -9.46 17.22
C GLU A 163 12.09 -9.60 18.65
N GLU A 164 10.92 -9.03 18.92
CA GLU A 164 10.26 -9.13 20.22
C GLU A 164 9.87 -10.59 20.54
N ILE A 165 9.33 -11.32 19.57
CA ILE A 165 9.02 -12.75 19.70
C ILE A 165 10.27 -13.53 20.09
N LYS A 166 11.40 -13.28 19.41
CA LYS A 166 12.66 -13.96 19.70
C LYS A 166 13.13 -13.68 21.13
N LYS A 167 13.06 -12.42 21.58
CA LYS A 167 13.42 -12.04 22.95
C LYS A 167 12.55 -12.75 23.99
N LEU A 168 11.23 -12.77 23.78
CA LEU A 168 10.28 -13.44 24.68
C LEU A 168 10.52 -14.95 24.76
N GLN A 169 10.90 -15.59 23.65
CA GLN A 169 11.27 -17.01 23.64
C GLN A 169 12.53 -17.30 24.46
N GLU A 170 13.54 -16.42 24.39
CA GLU A 170 14.74 -16.53 25.22
C GLU A 170 14.43 -16.36 26.71
N GLU A 171 13.63 -15.36 27.08
CA GLU A 171 13.17 -15.14 28.45
C GLU A 171 12.36 -16.32 28.99
N LEU A 172 11.46 -16.89 28.16
CA LEU A 172 10.69 -18.07 28.51
C LEU A 172 11.59 -19.25 28.83
N LYS A 173 12.59 -19.52 27.98
CA LYS A 173 13.57 -20.60 28.19
C LYS A 173 14.32 -20.45 29.51
N LEU A 174 14.75 -19.22 29.85
CA LEU A 174 15.41 -18.94 31.13
C LEU A 174 14.49 -19.21 32.32
N LYS A 175 13.22 -18.81 32.23
CA LYS A 175 12.23 -19.04 33.29
C LYS A 175 11.86 -20.51 33.46
N GLU A 176 11.82 -21.28 32.38
CA GLU A 176 11.64 -22.73 32.47
C GLU A 176 12.80 -23.42 33.18
N GLU A 177 14.03 -22.99 32.92
CA GLU A 177 15.22 -23.53 33.60
C GLU A 177 15.23 -23.17 35.10
N GLU A 178 14.90 -21.92 35.42
CA GLU A 178 14.72 -21.47 36.81
C GLU A 178 13.67 -22.32 37.54
N LYS A 179 12.52 -22.59 36.89
CA LYS A 179 11.47 -23.45 37.41
C LYS A 179 11.97 -24.88 37.66
N LYS A 180 12.71 -25.48 36.73
CA LYS A 180 13.29 -26.83 36.91
C LYS A 180 14.24 -26.88 38.10
N ASN A 181 15.10 -25.89 38.26
CA ASN A 181 16.03 -25.80 39.39
C ASN A 181 15.27 -25.71 40.73
N ILE A 182 14.23 -24.87 40.81
CA ILE A 182 13.38 -24.77 42.00
C ILE A 182 12.71 -26.11 42.31
N ILE A 183 12.18 -26.82 41.32
CA ILE A 183 11.57 -28.14 41.51
C ILE A 183 12.59 -29.13 42.07
N SER A 184 13.81 -29.14 41.54
CA SER A 184 14.91 -29.99 42.05
C SER A 184 15.20 -29.69 43.52
N LYS A 185 15.42 -28.41 43.86
CA LYS A 185 15.69 -27.97 45.24
C LYS A 185 14.57 -28.37 46.20
N LYS A 186 13.30 -28.21 45.80
CA LYS A 186 12.16 -28.63 46.61
C LYS A 186 12.17 -30.13 46.88
N LEU A 187 12.52 -30.93 45.88
CA LEU A 187 12.58 -32.38 45.99
C LEU A 187 13.72 -32.85 46.91
N ASP A 188 14.89 -32.21 46.81
CA ASP A 188 16.02 -32.50 47.70
C ASP A 188 15.71 -32.13 49.16
N LEU A 189 15.11 -30.95 49.37
CA LEU A 189 14.68 -30.52 50.70
C LEU A 189 13.65 -31.48 51.30
N ALA A 190 12.71 -31.98 50.49
CA ALA A 190 11.71 -32.94 50.92
C ALA A 190 12.32 -34.28 51.33
N LYS A 191 13.31 -34.78 50.56
CA LYS A 191 14.07 -36.00 50.89
C LYS A 191 14.81 -35.85 52.21
N GLU A 192 15.57 -34.76 52.37
CA GLU A 192 16.33 -34.49 53.60
C GLU A 192 15.41 -34.38 54.82
N THR A 193 14.31 -33.64 54.67
CA THR A 193 13.30 -33.48 55.72
C THR A 193 12.68 -34.82 56.12
N LYS A 194 12.38 -35.69 55.16
CA LYS A 194 11.83 -37.02 55.44
C LYS A 194 12.79 -37.87 56.28
N VAL A 195 14.08 -37.86 55.94
CA VAL A 195 15.11 -38.58 56.72
C VAL A 195 15.19 -38.03 58.14
N LYS A 196 15.32 -36.70 58.29
CA LYS A 196 15.40 -36.05 59.61
C LYS A 196 14.15 -36.31 60.46
N LYS A 197 12.96 -36.30 59.85
CA LYS A 197 11.69 -36.61 60.52
C LYS A 197 11.70 -38.02 61.11
N VAL A 198 12.16 -39.02 60.35
CA VAL A 198 12.25 -40.41 60.82
C VAL A 198 13.25 -40.53 61.98
N THR A 199 14.44 -39.92 61.85
CA THR A 199 15.45 -39.93 62.92
C THR A 199 14.95 -39.26 64.19
N LEU A 200 14.31 -38.08 64.07
CA LEU A 200 13.73 -37.38 65.21
C LEU A 200 12.63 -38.20 65.88
N SER A 201 11.77 -38.84 65.09
CA SER A 201 10.73 -39.73 65.62
C SER A 201 11.33 -40.87 66.44
N LYS A 202 12.41 -41.50 65.96
CA LYS A 202 13.14 -42.54 66.69
C LYS A 202 13.68 -42.03 68.03
N TYR A 203 14.35 -40.87 68.03
CA TYR A 203 14.86 -40.26 69.26
C TYR A 203 13.75 -39.90 70.24
N ASN A 204 12.61 -39.39 69.77
CA ASN A 204 11.47 -39.11 70.65
C ASN A 204 10.91 -40.37 71.29
N THR A 205 10.89 -41.50 70.58
CA THR A 205 10.47 -42.79 71.15
C THR A 205 11.46 -43.34 72.18
N GLU A 206 12.77 -43.20 71.95
CA GLU A 206 13.81 -43.75 72.83
C GLU A 206 14.14 -42.84 74.02
N SER A 207 13.92 -41.53 73.89
CA SER A 207 14.27 -40.50 74.89
C SER A 207 13.71 -40.76 76.29
N PRO A 208 12.44 -41.19 76.49
CA PRO A 208 11.93 -41.51 77.82
C PRO A 208 12.75 -42.60 78.54
N SER A 209 13.18 -43.63 77.80
CA SER A 209 14.03 -44.69 78.35
C SER A 209 15.39 -44.16 78.77
N TRP A 210 16.00 -43.30 77.95
CA TRP A 210 17.27 -42.65 78.29
C TRP A 210 17.15 -41.76 79.53
N MET A 211 16.08 -40.95 79.61
CA MET A 211 15.81 -40.09 80.77
C MET A 211 15.64 -40.91 82.06
N GLN A 212 14.94 -42.05 81.99
CA GLN A 212 14.81 -42.97 83.13
C GLN A 212 16.15 -43.59 83.53
N LYS A 213 16.96 -44.04 82.56
CA LYS A 213 18.31 -44.57 82.82
C LYS A 213 19.23 -43.53 83.45
N ILE A 214 19.19 -42.28 82.96
CA ILE A 214 19.94 -41.16 83.52
C ILE A 214 19.52 -40.91 84.97
N LYS A 215 18.21 -40.86 85.26
CA LYS A 215 17.70 -40.68 86.62
C LYS A 215 18.21 -41.79 87.54
N LYS A 216 18.02 -43.06 87.17
CA LYS A 216 18.49 -44.20 87.97
C LYS A 216 20.00 -44.18 88.20
N ALA A 217 20.78 -43.84 87.20
CA ALA A 217 22.23 -43.72 87.32
C ALA A 217 22.64 -42.59 88.28
N LYS A 218 21.97 -41.43 88.20
CA LYS A 218 22.18 -40.33 89.14
C LYS A 218 21.81 -40.72 90.58
N ASP A 219 20.64 -41.30 90.79
CA ASP A 219 20.16 -41.73 92.12
C ASP A 219 21.13 -42.75 92.74
N THR A 220 21.58 -43.73 91.93
CA THR A 220 22.55 -44.75 92.37
C THR A 220 23.90 -44.13 92.72
N SER A 221 24.41 -43.23 91.87
CA SER A 221 25.67 -42.53 92.12
C SER A 221 25.61 -41.70 93.41
N SER A 222 24.54 -40.92 93.60
CA SER A 222 24.33 -40.15 94.82
C SER A 222 24.27 -41.04 96.06
N HIS A 223 23.55 -42.16 95.99
CA HIS A 223 23.49 -43.12 97.10
C HIS A 223 24.88 -43.69 97.44
N VAL A 224 25.65 -44.11 96.45
CA VAL A 224 27.02 -44.64 96.65
C VAL A 224 27.93 -43.58 97.27
N ILE A 225 27.87 -42.33 96.79
CA ILE A 225 28.66 -41.22 97.34
C ILE A 225 28.29 -40.96 98.80
N SER A 226 27.00 -40.87 99.13
CA SER A 226 26.55 -40.65 100.51
C SER A 226 26.93 -41.81 101.44
N SER A 227 26.76 -43.06 101.00
CA SER A 227 27.15 -44.23 101.77
C SER A 227 28.66 -44.29 102.01
N TRP A 228 29.46 -43.92 101.02
CA TRP A 228 30.92 -43.82 101.16
C TRP A 228 31.34 -42.70 102.12
N HIS A 229 30.67 -41.55 102.06
CA HIS A 229 30.92 -40.45 102.98
C HIS A 229 30.62 -40.85 104.43
N ASN A 230 29.45 -41.47 104.67
CA ASN A 230 29.05 -42.00 105.96
C ASN A 230 30.03 -43.07 106.48
N PHE A 231 30.50 -43.98 105.62
CA PHE A 231 31.54 -44.94 106.00
C PHE A 231 32.83 -44.25 106.46
N LYS A 232 33.28 -43.20 105.75
CA LYS A 232 34.45 -42.43 106.16
C LYS A 232 34.26 -41.75 107.51
N GLU A 233 33.10 -41.15 107.77
CA GLU A 233 32.80 -40.48 109.05
C GLU A 233 32.80 -41.44 110.26
N ASN A 234 32.55 -42.73 110.04
CA ASN A 234 32.47 -43.73 111.11
C ASN A 234 33.75 -44.55 111.32
N PHE A 235 34.75 -44.45 110.44
CA PHE A 235 35.95 -45.29 110.46
C PHE A 235 37.28 -44.52 110.31
N VAL A 236 37.23 -43.19 110.16
CA VAL A 236 38.37 -42.27 110.22
C VAL A 236 38.14 -41.31 111.37
#